data_AF-A0A4Q4WGT7-F1
#
_entry.id   AF-A0A4Q4WGT7-F1
#
_cell.length_a   1.000
_cell.length_b   1.000
_cell.length_c   1.000
_cell.angle_alpha   90.00
_cell.angle_beta   90.00
_cell.angle_gamma   90.00
#
_symmetry.space_group_name_H-M   'P 1'
#
loop_
_entity.id
_entity.type
_entity.pdbx_description
1 polymer ?
#
loop_
_entity_poly.entity_id
_entity_poly.type
_entity_poly.pdbx_seq_one_letter_code
_entity_poly.pdbx_strand_id
1 'polypeptide(L)'
;MSRSRTSTPLASAGFTPANGHRYTALAIVGANGSATSLALIDDPYNKSILSDKARVRAFNASYNAPNVDVYVTAPNVDLSAIAPTMSGAGYGGASPASTQDSIYVDGGTYQVRVATAGTKNIIFTSQPFSLANNADWLITTLPAGGVGAVTPNAIRVLVAQANGASQTASELPSQ
;
A
#
# COMPACT_ATOMS: atom_id res chain seq x y z
N MET A 1 -9.83 32.28 32.55
CA MET A 1 -10.83 31.55 31.73
C MET A 1 -10.08 30.62 30.78
N SER A 2 -9.99 29.32 31.10
CA SER A 2 -9.32 28.33 30.26
C SER A 2 -10.26 27.89 29.14
N ARG A 3 -9.90 28.13 27.88
CA ARG A 3 -10.63 27.60 26.72
C ARG A 3 -10.28 26.13 26.57
N SER A 4 -11.06 25.26 27.22
CA SER A 4 -11.03 23.82 26.92
C SER A 4 -11.59 23.64 25.50
N ARG A 5 -10.70 23.57 24.51
CA ARG A 5 -11.09 23.16 23.15
C ARG A 5 -11.17 21.65 23.16
N THR A 6 -12.38 21.11 23.35
CA THR A 6 -12.63 19.70 23.09
C THR A 6 -12.60 19.49 21.58
N SER A 7 -11.52 18.92 21.06
CA SER A 7 -11.49 18.48 19.65
C SER A 7 -12.10 17.08 19.56
N THR A 8 -13.17 16.93 18.79
CA THR A 8 -13.68 15.60 18.45
C THR A 8 -12.71 14.93 17.48
N PRO A 9 -12.21 13.71 17.75
CA PRO A 9 -11.34 13.00 16.81
C PRO A 9 -12.10 12.70 15.51
N LEU A 10 -11.43 12.93 14.36
CA LEU A 10 -12.02 12.69 13.03
C LEU A 10 -12.15 11.19 12.71
N ALA A 11 -11.26 10.37 13.28
CA ALA A 11 -11.28 8.91 13.19
C ALA A 11 -10.50 8.30 14.36
N SER A 12 -10.79 7.05 14.70
CA SER A 12 -10.05 6.26 15.68
C SER A 12 -10.03 4.79 15.25
N ALA A 13 -8.94 4.10 15.55
CA ALA A 13 -8.80 2.66 15.35
C ALA A 13 -8.31 2.03 16.65
N GLY A 14 -8.95 0.94 17.07
CA GLY A 14 -8.46 0.11 18.17
C GLY A 14 -7.38 -0.85 17.67
N PHE A 15 -6.43 -1.20 18.54
CA PHE A 15 -5.47 -2.26 18.25
C PHE A 15 -5.04 -2.96 19.53
N THR A 16 -4.66 -4.22 19.39
CA THR A 16 -4.08 -5.02 20.46
C THR A 16 -2.61 -5.26 20.11
N PRO A 17 -1.65 -4.64 20.79
CA PRO A 17 -0.24 -4.83 20.48
C PRO A 17 0.20 -6.27 20.75
N ALA A 18 1.00 -6.82 19.84
CA ALA A 18 1.63 -8.12 19.97
C ALA A 18 3.15 -8.00 19.76
N ASN A 19 3.90 -8.84 20.47
CA ASN A 19 5.37 -8.87 20.37
C ASN A 19 5.79 -9.32 18.98
N GLY A 20 6.74 -8.61 18.37
CA GLY A 20 7.24 -8.94 17.03
C GLY A 20 6.29 -8.53 15.90
N HIS A 21 5.32 -7.65 16.15
CA HIS A 21 4.44 -7.10 15.12
C HIS A 21 4.80 -5.64 14.81
N ARG A 22 4.60 -5.24 13.56
CA ARG A 22 4.66 -3.85 13.09
C ARG A 22 3.25 -3.36 12.81
N TYR A 23 2.95 -2.14 13.25
CA TYR A 23 1.64 -1.53 13.05
C TYR A 23 1.76 -0.32 12.13
N THR A 24 0.95 -0.28 11.08
CA THR A 24 0.85 0.88 10.17
C THR A 24 -0.56 1.46 10.24
N ALA A 25 -0.68 2.72 10.61
CA ALA A 25 -1.95 3.44 10.61
C ALA A 25 -2.02 4.35 9.38
N LEU A 26 -3.10 4.24 8.60
CA LEU A 26 -3.33 5.03 7.40
C LEU A 26 -4.59 5.88 7.56
N ALA A 27 -4.41 7.20 7.56
CA ALA A 27 -5.52 8.13 7.46
C ALA A 27 -5.98 8.20 5.99
N ILE A 28 -7.23 7.83 5.73
CA ILE A 28 -7.79 7.78 4.37
C ILE A 28 -8.78 8.92 4.21
N VAL A 29 -8.57 9.71 3.14
CA VAL A 29 -9.48 10.79 2.75
C VAL A 29 -10.38 10.29 1.63
N GLY A 30 -11.69 10.29 1.88
CA GLY A 30 -12.68 9.89 0.88
C GLY A 30 -12.90 10.98 -0.19
N ALA A 31 -13.77 10.68 -1.16
CA ALA A 31 -14.08 11.59 -2.26
C ALA A 31 -14.58 12.98 -1.80
N ASN A 32 -15.25 13.07 -0.66
CA ASN A 32 -15.81 14.33 -0.16
C ASN A 32 -14.80 15.20 0.63
N GLY A 33 -13.53 14.81 0.69
CA GLY A 33 -12.45 15.61 1.27
C GLY A 33 -12.33 15.65 2.78
N SER A 34 -13.19 14.93 3.50
CA SER A 34 -12.98 14.63 4.92
C SER A 34 -12.16 13.33 5.06
N ALA A 35 -11.22 13.31 6.01
CA ALA A 35 -10.65 12.05 6.51
C ALA A 35 -11.78 11.27 7.18
N THR A 36 -12.32 10.27 6.48
CA THR A 36 -13.50 9.52 6.91
C THR A 36 -13.15 8.21 7.60
N SER A 37 -11.86 7.81 7.57
CA SER A 37 -11.44 6.51 8.11
C SER A 37 -9.96 6.50 8.50
N LEU A 38 -9.65 5.75 9.55
CA LEU A 38 -8.30 5.35 9.94
C LEU A 38 -8.21 3.83 9.77
N ALA A 39 -7.44 3.38 8.78
CA ALA A 39 -7.13 1.96 8.64
C ALA A 39 -5.91 1.61 9.48
N LEU A 40 -5.89 0.39 10.00
CA LEU A 40 -4.77 -0.16 10.72
C LEU A 40 -4.36 -1.49 10.10
N ILE A 41 -3.08 -1.61 9.79
CA ILE A 41 -2.44 -2.85 9.38
C ILE A 41 -1.64 -3.36 10.58
N ASP A 42 -1.97 -4.56 11.02
CA ASP A 42 -1.16 -5.37 11.91
C ASP A 42 -0.32 -6.32 11.03
N ASP A 43 0.99 -6.15 11.03
CA ASP A 43 1.93 -6.88 10.20
C ASP A 43 2.90 -7.68 11.09
N PRO A 44 2.68 -8.99 11.25
CA PRO A 44 3.66 -9.85 11.89
C PRO A 44 5.04 -9.68 11.25
N TYR A 45 6.08 -9.61 12.08
CA TYR A 45 7.45 -9.49 11.64
C TYR A 45 8.18 -10.83 11.83
N ASN A 46 7.75 -11.86 11.10
CA ASN A 46 8.34 -13.20 11.17
C ASN A 46 9.55 -13.37 10.24
N LYS A 47 10.25 -12.28 9.93
CA LYS A 47 11.42 -12.32 9.05
C LYS A 47 12.56 -13.05 9.75
N SER A 48 13.05 -14.13 9.14
CA SER A 48 14.25 -14.83 9.62
C SER A 48 15.42 -13.85 9.80
N ILE A 49 16.16 -13.99 10.90
CA ILE A 49 17.34 -13.16 11.20
C ILE A 49 18.45 -13.29 10.15
N LEU A 50 18.45 -14.39 9.37
CA LEU A 50 19.39 -14.63 8.29
C LEU A 50 18.87 -14.18 6.91
N SER A 51 17.61 -13.73 6.82
CA SER A 51 17.02 -13.26 5.56
C SER A 51 17.35 -11.80 5.31
N ASP A 52 17.80 -11.48 4.11
CA ASP A 52 17.99 -10.11 3.63
C ASP A 52 16.90 -9.66 2.64
N LYS A 53 15.89 -10.48 2.38
CA LYS A 53 14.81 -10.16 1.42
C LYS A 53 14.07 -8.88 1.79
N ALA A 54 13.66 -8.11 0.79
CA ALA A 54 12.70 -7.03 0.95
C ALA A 54 11.33 -7.60 1.36
N ARG A 55 10.51 -6.76 2.00
CA ARG A 55 9.13 -7.03 2.36
C ARG A 55 8.24 -6.05 1.62
N VAL A 56 7.20 -6.54 0.98
CA VAL A 56 6.23 -5.72 0.27
C VAL A 56 4.82 -6.07 0.70
N ARG A 57 4.00 -5.04 0.81
CA ARG A 57 2.55 -5.13 1.03
C ARG A 57 1.86 -4.07 0.20
N ALA A 58 0.65 -4.35 -0.25
CA ALA A 58 -0.20 -3.41 -0.95
C ALA A 58 -1.29 -2.88 -0.01
N PHE A 59 -1.70 -1.64 -0.25
CA PHE A 59 -2.89 -1.04 0.34
C PHE A 59 -3.66 -0.28 -0.73
N ASN A 60 -4.97 -0.51 -0.85
CA ASN A 60 -5.78 0.22 -1.82
C ASN A 60 -6.49 1.40 -1.14
N ALA A 61 -5.97 2.62 -1.34
CA ALA A 61 -6.63 3.85 -0.92
C ALA A 61 -7.34 4.56 -2.09
N SER A 62 -7.50 3.89 -3.24
CA SER A 62 -8.19 4.42 -4.42
C SER A 62 -9.68 4.14 -4.37
N TYR A 63 -10.47 5.10 -3.90
CA TYR A 63 -11.93 4.98 -3.92
C TYR A 63 -12.54 5.01 -5.33
N ASN A 64 -11.76 5.46 -6.33
CA ASN A 64 -12.17 5.54 -7.75
C ASN A 64 -11.74 4.31 -8.57
N ALA A 65 -11.25 3.25 -7.92
CA ALA A 65 -10.92 1.98 -8.54
C ALA A 65 -11.68 0.84 -7.85
N PRO A 66 -11.98 -0.27 -8.54
CA PRO A 66 -12.44 -1.49 -7.88
C PRO A 66 -11.31 -2.09 -7.02
N ASN A 67 -11.54 -3.29 -6.47
CA ASN A 67 -10.44 -4.06 -5.88
C ASN A 67 -9.30 -4.20 -6.91
N VAL A 68 -8.05 -4.20 -6.42
CA VAL A 68 -6.88 -4.22 -7.30
C VAL A 68 -5.98 -5.42 -7.05
N ASP A 69 -5.38 -5.89 -8.13
CA ASP A 69 -4.27 -6.82 -8.13
C ASP A 69 -2.96 -6.05 -8.36
N VAL A 70 -1.96 -6.28 -7.52
CA VAL A 70 -0.65 -5.61 -7.59
C VAL A 70 0.42 -6.62 -7.99
N TYR A 71 1.13 -6.30 -9.06
CA TYR A 71 2.24 -7.07 -9.60
C TYR A 71 3.53 -6.32 -9.28
N VAL A 72 4.46 -7.00 -8.63
CA VAL A 72 5.84 -6.56 -8.42
C VAL A 72 6.73 -7.55 -9.16
N THR A 73 7.16 -7.19 -10.36
CA THR A 73 7.91 -8.07 -11.26
C THR A 73 9.13 -7.36 -11.81
N ALA A 74 10.06 -8.09 -12.42
CA ALA A 74 11.08 -7.46 -13.25
C ALA A 74 10.42 -6.58 -14.35
N PRO A 75 11.10 -5.52 -14.82
CA PRO A 75 10.57 -4.63 -15.84
C PRO A 75 10.12 -5.38 -17.10
N ASN A 76 8.99 -4.96 -17.67
CA ASN A 76 8.48 -5.48 -18.95
C ASN A 76 8.13 -6.97 -19.00
N VAL A 77 8.08 -7.67 -17.86
CA VAL A 77 7.62 -9.07 -17.80
C VAL A 77 6.20 -9.20 -18.35
N ASP A 78 5.92 -10.18 -19.19
CA ASP A 78 4.54 -10.46 -19.60
C ASP A 78 3.71 -11.00 -18.41
N LEU A 79 2.55 -10.40 -18.17
CA LEU A 79 1.65 -10.75 -17.06
C LEU A 79 0.54 -11.74 -17.44
N SER A 80 0.44 -12.12 -18.72
CA SER A 80 -0.64 -12.95 -19.26
C SER A 80 -0.91 -14.21 -18.43
N ALA A 81 0.15 -14.92 -18.03
CA ALA A 81 0.10 -16.15 -17.22
C ALA A 81 0.60 -15.98 -15.78
N ILE A 82 1.01 -14.77 -15.37
CA ILE A 82 1.60 -14.52 -14.06
C ILE A 82 0.51 -14.18 -13.05
N ALA A 83 0.52 -14.83 -11.89
CA ALA A 83 -0.35 -14.45 -10.77
C ALA A 83 0.13 -13.12 -10.14
N PRO A 84 -0.77 -12.26 -9.63
CA PRO A 84 -0.36 -11.06 -8.94
C PRO A 84 0.44 -11.38 -7.68
N THR A 85 1.41 -10.53 -7.37
CA THR A 85 2.19 -10.62 -6.13
C THR A 85 1.29 -10.43 -4.91
N MET A 86 0.31 -9.54 -5.02
CA MET A 86 -0.69 -9.25 -3.99
C MET A 86 -2.04 -9.12 -4.68
N SER A 87 -2.98 -10.00 -4.35
CA SER A 87 -4.29 -10.07 -5.02
C SER A 87 -5.39 -9.35 -4.25
N GLY A 88 -6.37 -8.82 -4.98
CA GLY A 88 -7.70 -8.48 -4.47
C GLY A 88 -7.76 -7.41 -3.39
N ALA A 89 -6.79 -6.48 -3.31
CA ALA A 89 -6.82 -5.41 -2.33
C ALA A 89 -8.03 -4.48 -2.57
N GLY A 90 -9.05 -4.57 -1.70
CA GLY A 90 -10.22 -3.69 -1.73
C GLY A 90 -9.95 -2.31 -1.13
N TYR A 91 -10.79 -1.32 -1.43
CA TYR A 91 -10.64 0.02 -0.88
C TYR A 91 -10.62 0.00 0.66
N GLY A 92 -9.60 0.63 1.25
CA GLY A 92 -9.32 0.59 2.68
C GLY A 92 -8.67 -0.71 3.18
N GLY A 93 -8.35 -1.63 2.29
CA GLY A 93 -7.80 -2.96 2.60
C GLY A 93 -6.36 -3.15 2.15
N ALA A 94 -5.65 -4.01 2.87
CA ALA A 94 -4.30 -4.43 2.56
C ALA A 94 -4.27 -5.80 1.86
N SER A 95 -3.24 -6.05 1.05
CA SER A 95 -2.90 -7.37 0.51
C SER A 95 -1.39 -7.62 0.64
N PRO A 96 -0.92 -8.65 1.36
CA PRO A 96 -1.70 -9.58 2.18
C PRO A 96 -2.57 -8.87 3.21
N ALA A 97 -3.60 -9.55 3.71
CA ALA A 97 -4.51 -8.97 4.70
C ALA A 97 -3.78 -8.64 6.02
N SER A 98 -4.35 -7.73 6.82
CA SER A 98 -3.90 -7.50 8.19
C SER A 98 -3.81 -8.84 8.94
N THR A 99 -2.81 -9.01 9.81
CA THR A 99 -2.42 -10.24 10.54
C THR A 99 -1.73 -11.34 9.71
N GLN A 100 -1.63 -11.20 8.40
CA GLN A 100 -0.79 -12.08 7.57
C GLN A 100 0.60 -11.50 7.41
N ASP A 101 1.62 -12.30 7.12
CA ASP A 101 2.97 -11.78 6.83
C ASP A 101 3.01 -11.00 5.50
N SER A 102 3.85 -9.97 5.42
CA SER A 102 4.17 -9.29 4.16
C SER A 102 4.91 -10.24 3.18
N ILE A 103 4.82 -9.96 1.88
CA ILE A 103 5.46 -10.80 0.85
C ILE A 103 6.96 -10.53 0.81
N TYR A 104 7.76 -11.60 0.83
CA TYR A 104 9.21 -11.52 0.75
C TYR A 104 9.69 -11.56 -0.69
N VAL A 105 10.52 -10.59 -1.08
CA VAL A 105 11.01 -10.41 -2.45
C VAL A 105 12.52 -10.18 -2.41
N ASP A 106 13.28 -10.75 -3.35
CA ASP A 106 14.70 -10.47 -3.47
C ASP A 106 14.94 -9.02 -3.89
N GLY A 107 16.00 -8.39 -3.40
CA GLY A 107 16.42 -7.09 -3.89
C GLY A 107 16.75 -7.15 -5.39
N GLY A 108 16.41 -6.09 -6.11
CA GLY A 108 16.52 -6.07 -7.56
C GLY A 108 15.88 -4.85 -8.19
N THR A 109 15.78 -4.87 -9.52
CA THR A 109 15.04 -3.86 -10.27
C THR A 109 13.65 -4.39 -10.59
N TYR A 110 12.62 -3.62 -10.25
CA TYR A 110 11.22 -3.99 -10.40
C TYR A 110 10.41 -2.91 -11.10
N GLN A 111 9.23 -3.31 -11.53
CA GLN A 111 8.14 -2.46 -11.97
C GLN A 111 6.88 -2.84 -11.20
N VAL A 112 6.16 -1.84 -10.70
CA VAL A 112 4.82 -2.04 -10.13
C VAL A 112 3.81 -1.86 -11.24
N ARG A 113 2.93 -2.84 -11.38
CA ARG A 113 1.74 -2.75 -12.23
C ARG A 113 0.51 -3.08 -11.42
N VAL A 114 -0.54 -2.27 -11.58
CA VAL A 114 -1.80 -2.44 -10.88
C VAL A 114 -2.87 -2.77 -11.91
N ALA A 115 -3.58 -3.87 -11.72
CA ALA A 115 -4.73 -4.26 -12.52
C ALA A 115 -6.02 -4.19 -11.70
N THR A 116 -7.16 -4.08 -12.37
CA THR A 116 -8.44 -4.40 -11.72
C THR A 116 -8.47 -5.88 -11.32
N ALA A 117 -8.89 -6.19 -10.10
CA ALA A 117 -8.74 -7.52 -9.51
C ALA A 117 -9.42 -8.62 -10.34
N GLY A 118 -8.75 -9.78 -10.42
CA GLY A 118 -9.21 -10.93 -11.19
C GLY A 118 -9.07 -10.75 -12.72
N THR A 119 -8.44 -9.67 -13.17
CA THR A 119 -8.25 -9.37 -14.60
C THR A 119 -6.79 -9.02 -14.90
N LYS A 120 -6.48 -8.81 -16.19
CA LYS A 120 -5.20 -8.22 -16.65
C LYS A 120 -5.35 -6.79 -17.15
N ASN A 121 -6.46 -6.13 -16.84
CA ASN A 121 -6.69 -4.74 -17.22
C ASN A 121 -5.85 -3.81 -16.34
N ILE A 122 -4.67 -3.41 -16.86
CA ILE A 122 -3.71 -2.57 -16.15
C ILE A 122 -4.20 -1.13 -16.12
N ILE A 123 -4.29 -0.57 -14.91
CA ILE A 123 -4.74 0.80 -14.63
C ILE A 123 -3.61 1.70 -14.14
N PHE A 124 -2.44 1.12 -13.83
CA PHE A 124 -1.21 1.86 -13.53
C PHE A 124 0.02 1.00 -13.85
N THR A 125 1.05 1.64 -14.39
CA THR A 125 2.39 1.07 -14.58
C THR A 125 3.41 2.09 -14.11
N SER A 126 4.34 1.68 -13.24
CA SER A 126 5.45 2.54 -12.82
C SER A 126 6.59 2.55 -13.83
N GLN A 127 7.44 3.57 -13.78
CA GLN A 127 8.82 3.42 -14.25
C GLN A 127 9.55 2.32 -13.43
N PRO A 128 10.60 1.68 -13.98
CA PRO A 128 11.44 0.77 -13.22
C PRO A 128 12.08 1.47 -12.01
N PHE A 129 12.19 0.76 -10.89
CA PHE A 129 12.84 1.23 -9.67
C PHE A 129 13.69 0.13 -9.03
N SER A 130 14.64 0.54 -8.18
CA SER A 130 15.42 -0.39 -7.37
C SER A 130 14.70 -0.67 -6.04
N LEU A 131 14.46 -1.95 -5.76
CA LEU A 131 14.05 -2.44 -4.45
C LEU A 131 15.28 -3.02 -3.76
N ALA A 132 15.76 -2.36 -2.72
CA ALA A 132 16.92 -2.83 -1.98
C ALA A 132 16.58 -4.06 -1.13
N ASN A 133 17.58 -4.90 -0.87
CA ASN A 133 17.49 -5.88 0.22
C ASN A 133 17.13 -5.17 1.53
N ASN A 134 16.37 -5.85 2.38
CA ASN A 134 15.85 -5.36 3.66
C ASN A 134 14.89 -4.18 3.57
N ALA A 135 14.50 -3.72 2.38
CA ALA A 135 13.46 -2.71 2.24
C ALA A 135 12.13 -3.21 2.82
N ASP A 136 11.36 -2.33 3.43
CA ASP A 136 10.00 -2.61 3.92
C ASP A 136 9.04 -1.60 3.30
N TRP A 137 8.29 -2.05 2.29
CA TRP A 137 7.49 -1.18 1.41
C TRP A 137 6.01 -1.45 1.55
N LEU A 138 5.25 -0.39 1.82
CA LEU A 138 3.80 -0.36 1.65
C LEU A 138 3.44 0.37 0.36
N ILE A 139 3.05 -0.40 -0.66
CA ILE A 139 2.62 0.05 -1.98
C ILE A 139 1.15 0.48 -1.89
N THR A 140 0.90 1.77 -1.90
CA THR A 140 -0.42 2.36 -1.70
C THR A 140 -0.95 2.96 -2.99
N THR A 141 -2.13 2.54 -3.44
CA THR A 141 -2.80 3.19 -4.58
C THR A 141 -3.63 4.39 -4.10
N LEU A 142 -3.69 5.46 -4.88
CA LEU A 142 -4.55 6.62 -4.61
C LEU A 142 -5.17 7.15 -5.91
N PRO A 143 -6.30 7.88 -5.86
CA PRO A 143 -6.84 8.56 -7.04
C PRO A 143 -5.82 9.57 -7.58
N ALA A 144 -5.52 9.54 -8.88
CA ALA A 144 -4.46 10.35 -9.51
C ALA A 144 -4.67 11.86 -9.34
N GLY A 145 -5.92 12.33 -9.43
CA GLY A 145 -6.28 13.74 -9.22
C GLY A 145 -6.35 14.16 -7.74
N GLY A 146 -6.10 13.24 -6.81
CA GLY A 146 -6.14 13.51 -5.37
C GLY A 146 -7.55 13.44 -4.78
N VAL A 147 -7.79 14.27 -3.78
CA VAL A 147 -9.06 14.31 -3.03
C VAL A 147 -10.16 14.84 -3.94
N GLY A 148 -11.30 14.14 -4.01
CA GLY A 148 -12.43 14.49 -4.89
C GLY A 148 -12.29 14.03 -6.34
N ALA A 149 -11.17 13.42 -6.74
CA ALA A 149 -11.01 12.87 -8.08
C ALA A 149 -11.86 11.60 -8.27
N VAL A 150 -12.89 11.69 -9.12
CA VAL A 150 -13.85 10.59 -9.38
C VAL A 150 -13.66 9.90 -10.72
N THR A 151 -12.62 10.25 -11.49
CA THR A 151 -12.35 9.59 -12.78
C THR A 151 -12.06 8.11 -12.56
N PRO A 152 -12.88 7.18 -13.08
CA PRO A 152 -12.68 5.76 -12.83
C PRO A 152 -11.30 5.28 -13.25
N ASN A 153 -10.66 4.45 -12.42
CA ASN A 153 -9.37 3.81 -12.65
C ASN A 153 -8.16 4.75 -12.84
N ALA A 154 -8.35 6.07 -12.77
CA ALA A 154 -7.25 7.02 -12.80
C ALA A 154 -6.56 7.04 -11.42
N ILE A 155 -5.49 6.26 -11.26
CA ILE A 155 -4.76 6.11 -10.00
C ILE A 155 -3.29 6.51 -10.13
N ARG A 156 -2.66 6.79 -8.99
CA ARG A 156 -1.20 6.85 -8.81
C ARG A 156 -0.79 5.92 -7.68
N VAL A 157 0.50 5.66 -7.54
CA VAL A 157 1.04 4.80 -6.48
C VAL A 157 2.04 5.57 -5.63
N LEU A 158 1.81 5.58 -4.32
CA LEU A 158 2.79 5.99 -3.32
C LEU A 158 3.40 4.74 -2.68
N VAL A 159 4.68 4.82 -2.33
CA VAL A 159 5.36 3.82 -1.52
C VAL A 159 5.76 4.47 -0.22
N ALA A 160 5.23 3.96 0.89
CA ALA A 160 5.78 4.27 2.21
C ALA A 160 6.88 3.27 2.54
N GLN A 161 8.07 3.79 2.87
CA GLN A 161 9.25 3.00 3.19
C GLN A 161 9.47 3.03 4.70
N ALA A 162 9.36 1.88 5.35
CA ALA A 162 9.61 1.72 6.78
C ALA A 162 11.05 1.24 7.03
N ASN A 163 12.03 2.05 6.62
CA ASN A 163 13.45 1.77 6.84
C ASN A 163 13.90 2.33 8.21
N GLY A 164 13.50 1.68 9.29
CA GLY A 164 13.83 2.13 10.65
C GLY A 164 12.90 3.21 11.20
N ALA A 165 13.43 4.20 11.93
CA ALA A 165 12.63 5.19 12.67
C ALA A 165 12.05 6.34 11.81
N SER A 166 12.47 6.47 10.55
CA SER A 166 11.93 7.47 9.62
C SER A 166 11.14 6.77 8.52
N GLN A 167 9.84 7.00 8.50
CA GLN A 167 8.98 6.59 7.39
C GLN A 167 8.95 7.72 6.36
N THR A 168 9.40 7.44 5.13
CA THR A 168 9.28 8.37 4.00
C THR A 168 8.32 7.80 2.98
N ALA A 169 7.38 8.63 2.51
CA ALA A 169 6.52 8.29 1.39
C ALA A 169 7.05 8.94 0.10
N SER A 170 7.13 8.17 -0.98
CA SER A 170 7.52 8.63 -2.32
C SER A 170 6.48 8.20 -3.33
N GLU A 171 6.20 9.03 -4.32
CA GLU A 171 5.44 8.61 -5.49
C GLU A 171 6.30 7.73 -6.40
N LEU A 172 5.71 6.66 -6.93
CA LEU A 172 6.29 5.95 -8.07
C LEU A 172 5.82 6.65 -9.35
N PRO A 173 6.73 7.23 -10.14
CA PRO A 173 6.35 7.89 -11.37
C PRO A 173 5.74 6.87 -12.33
N SER A 174 4.64 7.25 -12.98
CA SER A 174 4.01 6.42 -14.00
C SER A 174 4.89 6.34 -15.25
N GLN A 175 4.77 5.22 -15.98
CA GLN A 175 5.39 5.06 -17.29
C GLN A 175 4.69 5.87 -18.38
#